data_AF-G4HLW0-F1
#
_entry.id   AF-G4HLW0-F1
#
_cell.length_a   1.000
_cell.length_b   1.000
_cell.length_c   1.000
_cell.angle_alpha   90.00
_cell.angle_beta   90.00
_cell.angle_gamma   90.00
#
_symmetry.space_group_name_H-M   'P 1'
#
loop_
_entity.id
_entity.type
_entity.pdbx_description
1 polymer ?
#
loop_
_entity_poly.entity_id
_entity_poly.type
_entity_poly.pdbx_seq_one_letter_code
_entity_poly.pdbx_strand_id
1 'polypeptide(L)' 'MAKKGQTFHTYSFETKKKAVAMRLAGKTKKEVASALQISDIGRLKVWMRKFREHGEEGLIDRRRKLLNPADPNRLIEEEE' A
#
# COMPACT_ATOMS: atom_id res chain seq x y z
N MET A 1 19.89 6.70 -6.09
CA MET A 1 20.67 5.55 -5.58
C MET A 1 20.02 5.08 -4.29
N ALA A 2 19.74 3.79 -4.12
CA ALA A 2 19.28 3.26 -2.84
C ALA A 2 20.47 3.22 -1.88
N LYS A 3 20.28 3.71 -0.64
CA LYS A 3 21.33 3.65 0.39
C LYS A 3 21.29 2.28 1.07
N LYS A 4 22.45 1.68 1.32
CA LYS A 4 22.60 0.41 2.06
C LYS A 4 21.91 0.55 3.42
N GLY A 5 21.01 -0.38 3.74
CA GLY A 5 20.18 -0.36 4.97
C GLY A 5 18.76 0.21 4.81
N GLN A 6 18.35 0.63 3.61
CA GLN A 6 16.97 1.07 3.38
C GLN A 6 16.00 -0.12 3.43
N THR A 7 15.17 -0.18 4.47
CA THR A 7 14.09 -1.15 4.60
C THR A 7 12.87 -0.70 3.79
N PHE A 8 12.48 -1.49 2.79
CA PHE A 8 11.27 -1.24 2.02
C PHE A 8 10.08 -1.89 2.72
N HIS A 9 9.24 -1.07 3.36
CA HIS A 9 7.94 -1.55 3.83
C HIS A 9 7.10 -1.97 2.63
N THR A 10 6.51 -3.16 2.65
CA THR A 10 5.61 -3.59 1.59
C THR A 10 4.19 -3.65 2.11
N TYR A 11 3.26 -3.08 1.35
CA TYR A 11 1.85 -3.11 1.70
C TYR A 11 1.11 -4.11 0.82
N SER A 12 0.22 -4.84 1.47
CA SER A 12 -0.75 -5.76 0.92
C SER A 12 -1.67 -5.10 -0.11
N PHE A 13 -2.17 -5.88 -1.06
CA PHE A 13 -3.15 -5.37 -2.04
C PHE A 13 -4.40 -4.82 -1.35
N GLU A 14 -4.88 -5.49 -0.30
CA GLU A 14 -6.06 -5.08 0.46
C GLU A 14 -5.85 -3.75 1.17
N THR A 15 -4.70 -3.54 1.82
CA THR A 15 -4.35 -2.25 2.44
C THR A 15 -4.35 -1.13 1.40
N LYS A 16 -3.79 -1.38 0.21
CA LYS A 16 -3.80 -0.41 -0.90
C LYS A 16 -5.22 -0.11 -1.37
N LYS A 17 -6.06 -1.13 -1.54
CA LYS A 17 -7.46 -1.00 -1.95
C LYS A 17 -8.28 -0.21 -0.91
N LYS A 18 -8.12 -0.53 0.38
CA LYS A 18 -8.76 0.20 1.49
C LYS A 18 -8.30 1.67 1.53
N ALA A 19 -7.03 1.92 1.28
CA ALA A 19 -6.48 3.29 1.21
C ALA A 19 -7.11 4.11 0.05
N VAL A 20 -7.26 3.50 -1.12
CA VAL A 20 -7.92 4.14 -2.28
C VAL A 20 -9.40 4.34 -2.03
N ALA A 21 -10.11 3.35 -1.47
CA ALA A 21 -11.53 3.47 -1.14
C ALA A 21 -11.79 4.64 -0.16
N MET A 22 -10.97 4.76 0.88
CA MET A 22 -11.05 5.91 1.80
C MET A 22 -10.77 7.26 1.12
N ARG A 23 -9.85 7.27 0.16
CA ARG A 23 -9.55 8.45 -0.67
C ARG A 23 -10.71 8.85 -1.57
N LEU A 24 -11.42 7.87 -2.14
CA LEU A 24 -12.63 8.09 -2.93
C LEU A 24 -13.80 8.57 -2.06
N ALA A 25 -13.87 8.11 -0.81
CA ALA A 25 -14.82 8.60 0.21
C ALA A 25 -14.51 10.03 0.71
N GLY A 26 -13.48 10.70 0.17
CA GLY A 26 -13.14 12.08 0.50
C GLY A 26 -12.18 12.28 1.67
N LYS A 27 -11.69 11.20 2.32
CA LYS A 27 -10.75 11.32 3.45
C LYS A 27 -9.41 11.94 3.04
N THR A 28 -8.79 12.69 3.95
CA THR A 28 -7.47 13.29 3.71
C THR A 28 -6.36 12.23 3.66
N LYS A 29 -5.21 12.57 3.06
CA LYS A 29 -4.06 11.64 2.99
C LYS A 29 -3.55 11.26 4.38
N LYS A 30 -3.57 12.23 5.30
CA LYS A 30 -3.10 12.07 6.67
C LYS A 30 -4.00 11.12 7.43
N GLU A 31 -5.31 11.29 7.34
CA GLU A 31 -6.27 10.38 7.98
C GLU A 31 -6.14 8.95 7.46
N VAL A 32 -6.01 8.78 6.14
CA VAL A 32 -5.81 7.45 5.54
C VAL A 32 -4.50 6.82 6.00
N ALA A 33 -3.43 7.62 6.09
CA ALA A 33 -2.14 7.15 6.54
C ALA A 33 -2.17 6.74 8.02
N SER A 34 -2.81 7.53 8.89
CA SER A 34 -3.00 7.17 10.30
C SER A 34 -3.88 5.93 10.45
N ALA A 35 -5.00 5.85 9.74
CA ALA A 35 -5.95 4.74 9.84
C ALA A 35 -5.39 3.40 9.36
N LEU A 36 -4.42 3.40 8.44
CA LEU A 36 -3.78 2.19 7.90
C LEU A 36 -2.32 2.03 8.37
N GLN A 37 -1.89 2.85 9.33
CA GLN A 37 -0.51 2.89 9.83
C GLN A 37 0.54 2.98 8.70
N ILE A 38 0.23 3.74 7.66
CA ILE A 38 1.13 3.97 6.54
C ILE A 38 2.10 5.08 6.91
N SER A 39 3.36 4.73 7.12
CA SER A 39 4.41 5.70 7.47
C SER A 39 4.74 6.66 6.32
N ASP A 40 4.56 6.22 5.07
CA ASP A 40 4.91 7.01 3.89
C ASP A 40 3.67 7.49 3.11
N ILE A 41 3.32 8.76 3.31
CA ILE A 41 2.19 9.42 2.62
C ILE A 41 2.43 9.53 1.10
N GLY A 42 3.69 9.56 0.67
CA GLY A 42 4.08 9.63 -0.75
C GLY A 42 3.54 8.44 -1.56
N ARG A 43 3.59 7.24 -0.98
CA ARG A 43 3.04 6.01 -1.58
C ARG A 43 1.56 6.10 -1.90
N LEU A 44 0.77 6.79 -1.08
CA LEU A 44 -0.65 6.98 -1.35
C LEU A 44 -0.90 7.76 -2.64
N LYS A 45 -0.02 8.73 -2.97
CA LYS A 45 -0.08 9.46 -4.25
C LYS A 45 0.19 8.53 -5.43
N VAL A 46 1.17 7.63 -5.31
CA VAL A 46 1.51 6.65 -6.34
C VAL A 46 0.35 5.67 -6.55
N TRP A 47 -0.24 5.15 -5.48
CA TRP A 47 -1.39 4.25 -5.56
C TRP A 47 -2.59 4.91 -6.23
N MET A 48 -2.92 6.14 -5.84
CA MET A 48 -3.99 6.90 -6.49
C MET A 48 -3.72 7.14 -7.98
N ARG A 49 -2.47 7.42 -8.35
CA ARG A 49 -2.10 7.59 -9.77
C ARG A 49 -2.32 6.29 -10.54
N LYS A 50 -1.75 5.18 -10.05
CA LYS A 50 -1.90 3.86 -10.68
C LYS A 50 -3.34 3.39 -10.75
N PHE A 51 -4.14 3.70 -9.72
CA PHE A 51 -5.56 3.39 -9.70
C PHE A 51 -6.34 4.17 -10.77
N ARG A 52 -5.98 5.43 -11.03
CA ARG A 52 -6.60 6.21 -12.12
C ARG A 52 -6.18 5.71 -13.50
N GLU A 53 -4.95 5.23 -13.65
CA GLU A 53 -4.40 4.76 -14.94
C GLU A 53 -4.86 3.35 -15.31
N HIS A 54 -4.96 2.45 -14.33
CA HIS A 54 -5.17 1.01 -14.56
C HIS A 54 -6.25 0.39 -13.65
N GLY A 55 -6.98 1.20 -12.89
CA GLY A 55 -7.94 0.69 -11.90
C GLY A 55 -7.27 -0.14 -10.80
N GLU A 56 -7.98 -1.15 -10.32
CA GLU A 56 -7.51 -2.03 -9.25
C GLU A 56 -6.24 -2.80 -9.62
N GLU A 57 -6.09 -3.21 -10.88
CA GLU A 57 -4.90 -3.91 -11.37
C GLU A 57 -3.62 -3.10 -11.21
N GLY A 58 -3.71 -1.76 -11.23
CA GLY A 58 -2.58 -0.87 -10.99
C GLY A 58 -2.00 -0.94 -9.58
N LEU A 59 -2.78 -1.40 -8.59
CA LEU A 59 -2.34 -1.55 -7.19
C LEU A 59 -1.60 -2.87 -6.95
N ILE A 60 -1.75 -3.84 -7.85
CA ILE A 60 -1.07 -5.12 -7.82
C ILE A 60 0.42 -4.90 -8.13
N ASP A 61 1.28 -5.34 -7.22
CA ASP A 61 2.72 -5.20 -7.41
C ASP A 61 3.23 -6.27 -8.39
N ARG A 62 3.35 -5.91 -9.67
CA ARG A 62 3.83 -6.83 -10.72
C ARG A 62 5.31 -7.19 -10.59
N ARG A 63 6.10 -6.48 -9.76
CA ARG A 63 7.52 -6.80 -9.54
C ARG A 63 7.71 -8.07 -8.71
N ARG A 64 6.72 -8.48 -7.91
CA ARG A 64 6.80 -9.67 -7.05
C ARG A 64 6.70 -11.02 -7.76
N LYS A 65 6.51 -11.07 -9.08
CA LYS A 65 6.46 -12.37 -9.78
C LYS A 65 7.82 -13.11 -9.81
N LEU A 66 8.90 -12.52 -9.28
CA LEU A 66 10.26 -13.07 -9.36
C LEU A 66 10.99 -13.32 -8.02
N LEU A 67 10.44 -13.04 -6.82
CA LEU A 67 11.18 -13.35 -5.58
C LEU A 67 10.31 -13.83 -4.40
N ASN A 68 10.48 -15.12 -4.12
CA ASN A 68 10.39 -15.92 -2.89
C ASN A 68 9.13 -15.99 -1.97
N PRO A 69 8.71 -17.21 -1.58
CA PRO A 69 7.56 -17.52 -0.71
C PRO A 69 7.88 -17.50 0.79
N ALA A 70 8.50 -16.45 1.31
CA ALA A 70 8.81 -16.36 2.74
C ALA A 70 8.74 -14.90 3.22
N ASP A 71 7.56 -14.46 3.68
CA ASP A 71 7.49 -13.35 4.65
C ASP A 71 6.19 -13.46 5.48
N PRO A 72 6.27 -13.91 6.75
CA PRO A 72 5.13 -14.27 7.59
C PRO A 72 4.49 -13.10 8.37
N ASN A 73 4.79 -11.83 8.07
CA ASN A 73 4.32 -10.70 8.88
C ASN A 73 3.35 -9.76 8.14
N ARG A 74 2.27 -10.33 7.58
CA ARG A 74 1.18 -9.57 6.96
C ARG A 74 0.07 -9.33 7.98
N LEU A 75 0.30 -8.36 8.87
CA LEU A 75 -0.69 -7.54 9.59
C LEU A 75 -1.89 -8.31 10.19
N ILE A 76 -1.72 -8.68 11.46
CA ILE A 76 -2.71 -8.82 12.54
C ILE A 76 -4.13 -8.43 12.12
N GLU A 77 -4.97 -9.43 11.88
CA GLU A 77 -6.42 -9.29 11.80
C GLU A 77 -6.96 -9.14 13.23
N GLU A 78 -7.39 -7.92 13.58
CA GLU A 78 -8.36 -7.72 14.65
C GLU A 78 -9.73 -8.14 14.11
N GLU A 79 -10.29 -9.23 14.63
CA GLU A 79 -11.71 -9.60 14.50
C GLU A 79 -12.23 -9.98 15.90
N GLU A 80 -13.17 -9.18 16.43
CA GLU A 80 -14.32 -9.64 17.23
C GLU A 80 -15.56 -8.85 16.78
#